data_AF-A0A967TGV4-F1
#
_entry.id   AF-A0A967TGV4-F1
#
_cell.length_a   1.000
_cell.length_b   1.000
_cell.length_c   1.000
_cell.angle_alpha   90.00
_cell.angle_beta   90.00
_cell.angle_gamma   90.00
#
_symmetry.space_group_name_H-M   'P 1'
#
loop_
_entity.id
_entity.type
_entity.pdbx_description
1 polymer ?
#
loop_
_entity_poly.entity_id
_entity_poly.type
_entity_poly.pdbx_seq_one_letter_code
_entity_poly.pdbx_strand_id
1 'polypeptide(L)'
;PEWANRIVEVIREEYRVLAEGGLDREELERTKEQVKGQVMLSLESTGSRLYRLAGFALHEEPFLSLDELLARLDAVTRDEIAELAAEFYAPARPFVLRLGPDSGARA
;
A
#
# COMPACT_ATOMS: atom_id res chain seq x y z
N PRO A 1 9.50 22.92 -5.02
CA PRO A 1 9.12 23.68 -3.81
C PRO A 1 10.10 23.33 -2.67
N GLU A 2 10.23 24.19 -1.66
CA GLU A 2 11.27 24.10 -0.61
C GLU A 2 11.38 22.71 0.06
N TRP A 3 10.24 22.06 0.29
CA TRP A 3 10.18 20.79 1.03
C TRP A 3 10.32 19.53 0.16
N ALA A 4 10.36 19.67 -1.17
CA ALA A 4 10.26 18.52 -2.07
C ALA A 4 11.40 17.50 -1.90
N ASN A 5 12.63 17.97 -1.72
CA ASN A 5 13.77 17.07 -1.52
C ASN A 5 13.69 16.38 -0.16
N ARG A 6 13.36 17.14 0.89
CA ARG A 6 13.20 16.61 2.24
C ARG A 6 12.10 15.55 2.34
N ILE A 7 10.97 15.75 1.66
CA ILE A 7 9.89 14.75 1.63
C ILE A 7 10.36 13.45 0.95
N VAL A 8 11.09 13.55 -0.15
CA VAL A 8 11.64 12.37 -0.84
C VAL A 8 12.65 11.63 0.05
N GLU A 9 13.49 12.35 0.78
CA GLU A 9 14.43 11.75 1.74
C GLU A 9 13.70 11.01 2.86
N VAL A 10 12.67 11.62 3.45
CA VAL A 10 11.85 10.96 4.50
C VAL A 10 11.17 9.70 3.96
N ILE A 11 10.53 9.76 2.79
CA ILE A 11 9.87 8.58 2.20
C ILE A 11 10.88 7.45 1.96
N ARG A 12 12.08 7.78 1.47
CA ARG A 12 13.16 6.79 1.25
C ARG A 12 13.62 6.17 2.56
N GLU A 13 13.70 6.94 3.62
CA GLU A 13 14.08 6.44 4.94
C GLU A 13 13.01 5.50 5.50
N GLU A 14 11.73 5.84 5.42
CA GLU A 14 10.64 4.95 5.84
C GLU A 14 10.64 3.63 5.06
N TYR A 15 10.87 3.69 3.74
CA TYR A 15 11.02 2.49 2.90
C TYR A 15 12.20 1.63 3.34
N ARG A 16 13.34 2.24 3.66
CA ARG A 16 14.52 1.54 4.17
C ARG A 16 14.22 0.87 5.51
N VAL A 17 13.58 1.57 6.43
CA VAL A 17 13.17 1.05 7.75
C VAL A 17 12.25 -0.15 7.58
N LEU A 18 11.25 -0.08 6.70
CA LEU A 18 10.34 -1.21 6.45
C LEU A 18 11.03 -2.39 5.77
N ALA A 19 11.93 -2.13 4.82
CA ALA A 19 12.67 -3.18 4.12
C ALA A 19 13.66 -3.93 5.02
N GLU A 20 14.27 -3.25 6.00
CA GLU A 20 15.25 -3.85 6.92
C GLU A 20 14.61 -4.39 8.21
N GLY A 21 13.62 -3.70 8.76
CA GLY A 21 13.05 -3.95 10.08
C GLY A 21 11.65 -4.57 10.09
N GLY A 22 10.93 -4.53 8.95
CA GLY A 22 9.53 -4.93 8.85
C GLY A 22 8.60 -4.07 9.70
N LEU A 23 7.34 -4.51 9.84
CA LEU A 23 6.33 -3.85 10.69
C LEU A 23 6.34 -4.42 12.11
N ASP A 24 6.02 -3.59 13.10
CA ASP A 24 5.69 -4.08 14.43
C ASP A 24 4.37 -4.89 14.43
N ARG A 25 4.20 -5.77 15.42
CA ARG A 25 2.97 -6.57 15.55
C ARG A 25 1.74 -5.69 15.80
N GLU A 26 1.83 -4.73 16.69
CA GLU A 26 0.70 -3.85 17.00
C GLU A 26 0.33 -3.00 15.77
N GLU A 27 1.34 -2.57 15.03
CA GLU A 27 1.15 -1.82 13.78
C GLU A 27 0.47 -2.66 12.70
N LEU A 28 0.87 -3.92 12.51
CA LEU A 28 0.19 -4.83 11.57
C LEU A 28 -1.28 -5.02 11.94
N GLU A 29 -1.59 -5.28 13.20
CA GLU A 29 -2.98 -5.50 13.63
C GLU A 29 -3.84 -4.23 13.45
N ARG A 30 -3.34 -3.06 13.85
CA ARG A 30 -4.03 -1.79 13.60
C ARG A 30 -4.23 -1.53 12.10
N THR A 31 -3.24 -1.85 11.28
CA THR A 31 -3.31 -1.69 9.83
C THR A 31 -4.37 -2.61 9.22
N LYS A 32 -4.43 -3.87 9.66
CA LYS A 32 -5.48 -4.82 9.24
C LYS A 32 -6.87 -4.31 9.61
N GLU A 33 -7.06 -3.83 10.83
CA GLU A 33 -8.33 -3.25 11.27
C GLU A 33 -8.74 -2.04 10.42
N GLN A 34 -7.78 -1.15 10.13
CA GLN A 34 -8.01 0.01 9.28
C GLN A 34 -8.43 -0.40 7.86
N VAL A 35 -7.73 -1.35 7.24
CA VAL A 35 -8.04 -1.83 5.87
C VAL A 35 -9.40 -2.52 5.83
N LYS A 36 -9.72 -3.37 6.82
CA LYS A 36 -11.05 -3.99 6.95
C LYS A 36 -12.15 -2.93 7.08
N GLY A 37 -11.93 -1.87 7.86
CA GLY A 37 -12.83 -0.74 7.98
C GLY A 37 -13.06 -0.01 6.65
N GLN A 38 -11.99 0.26 5.89
CA GLN A 38 -12.10 0.87 4.55
C GLN A 38 -12.89 0.00 3.58
N VAL A 39 -12.68 -1.32 3.59
CA VAL A 39 -13.47 -2.27 2.78
C VAL A 39 -14.95 -2.18 3.14
N MET A 40 -15.30 -2.19 4.43
CA MET A 40 -16.68 -2.09 4.89
C MET A 40 -17.35 -0.79 4.42
N LEU A 41 -16.69 0.35 4.61
CA LEU A 41 -17.20 1.66 4.18
C LEU A 41 -17.35 1.75 2.66
N SER A 42 -16.44 1.12 1.90
CA SER A 42 -16.53 1.11 0.43
C SER A 42 -17.83 0.45 -0.07
N LEU A 43 -18.43 -0.43 0.72
CA LEU A 43 -19.69 -1.08 0.38
C LEU A 43 -20.90 -0.16 0.56
N GLU A 44 -20.79 1.05 1.10
CA GLU A 44 -21.97 1.94 1.18
C GLU A 44 -22.36 2.51 -0.19
N SER A 45 -21.40 2.61 -1.11
CA SER A 45 -21.60 3.15 -2.46
C SER A 45 -21.86 2.03 -3.48
N THR A 46 -22.98 2.11 -4.19
CA THR A 46 -23.28 1.23 -5.33
C THR A 46 -22.19 1.29 -6.40
N GLY A 47 -21.59 2.47 -6.64
CA GLY A 47 -20.50 2.62 -7.59
C GLY A 47 -19.24 1.86 -7.18
N SER A 48 -18.87 1.94 -5.90
CA SER A 48 -17.72 1.19 -5.36
C SER A 48 -17.95 -0.31 -5.38
N ARG A 49 -19.18 -0.77 -5.09
CA ARG A 49 -19.56 -2.18 -5.24
C ARG A 49 -19.41 -2.65 -6.69
N LEU A 50 -19.90 -1.87 -7.66
CA LEU A 50 -19.80 -2.20 -9.08
C LEU A 50 -18.33 -2.24 -9.54
N TYR A 51 -17.52 -1.27 -9.11
CA TYR A 51 -16.09 -1.23 -9.43
C TYR A 51 -15.36 -2.49 -8.95
N ARG A 52 -15.64 -2.93 -7.71
CA ARG A 52 -15.09 -4.20 -7.18
C ARG A 52 -15.52 -5.42 -8.00
N LEU A 53 -16.80 -5.50 -8.38
CA LEU A 53 -17.30 -6.59 -9.22
C LEU A 53 -16.64 -6.60 -10.60
N ALA A 54 -16.46 -5.43 -11.21
CA ALA A 54 -15.76 -5.29 -12.48
C ALA A 54 -14.31 -5.75 -12.39
N GLY A 55 -13.62 -5.47 -11.27
CA GLY A 55 -12.26 -5.94 -11.01
C GLY A 55 -12.11 -7.45 -11.14
N PHE A 56 -12.99 -8.24 -10.51
CA PHE A 56 -12.98 -9.70 -10.65
C PHE A 56 -13.12 -10.15 -12.11
N ALA A 57 -14.06 -9.56 -12.85
CA ALA A 57 -14.29 -9.91 -14.24
C ALA A 57 -13.11 -9.52 -15.16
N LEU A 58 -12.52 -8.34 -14.95
CA LEU A 58 -11.42 -7.82 -15.78
C LEU A 58 -10.10 -8.55 -15.54
N HIS A 59 -9.87 -9.02 -14.31
CA HIS A 59 -8.66 -9.76 -13.95
C HIS A 59 -8.86 -11.27 -14.01
N GLU A 60 -10.02 -11.75 -14.47
CA GLU A 60 -10.39 -13.17 -14.51
C GLU A 60 -10.24 -13.87 -13.15
N GLU A 61 -10.42 -13.11 -12.07
CA GLU A 61 -10.33 -13.61 -10.71
C GLU A 61 -11.69 -14.11 -10.21
N PRO A 62 -11.72 -15.17 -9.39
CA PRO A 62 -12.95 -15.63 -8.78
C PRO A 62 -13.55 -14.55 -7.89
N PHE A 63 -14.87 -14.43 -7.91
CA PHE A 63 -15.56 -13.57 -6.96
C PHE A 63 -15.25 -13.99 -5.52
N LEU A 64 -14.81 -13.03 -4.71
CA LEU A 64 -14.66 -13.21 -3.27
C LEU A 64 -15.84 -12.57 -2.55
N SER A 65 -16.50 -13.35 -1.70
CA SER A 65 -17.42 -12.82 -0.71
C SER A 65 -16.70 -11.86 0.25
N LEU A 66 -17.48 -11.08 1.00
CA LEU A 66 -16.93 -10.18 2.00
C LEU A 66 -16.17 -10.97 3.09
N ASP A 67 -16.76 -12.06 3.59
CA ASP A 67 -16.15 -12.87 4.65
C ASP A 67 -14.83 -13.52 4.20
N GLU A 68 -14.77 -14.03 2.96
CA GLU A 68 -13.53 -14.57 2.40
C GLU A 68 -12.44 -13.51 2.25
N LEU A 69 -12.82 -12.28 1.84
CA LEU A 69 -11.88 -11.17 1.74
C LEU A 69 -11.36 -10.77 3.12
N LEU A 70 -12.23 -10.66 4.13
CA LEU A 70 -11.83 -10.33 5.50
C LEU A 70 -10.93 -11.42 6.10
N ALA A 71 -11.25 -12.69 5.87
CA ALA A 71 -10.42 -13.80 6.32
C ALA A 71 -9.02 -13.79 5.67
N ARG A 72 -8.92 -13.44 4.38
CA ARG A 72 -7.62 -13.26 3.71
C ARG A 72 -6.82 -12.10 4.29
N LEU A 73 -7.47 -10.99 4.64
CA LEU A 73 -6.79 -9.87 5.31
C LEU A 73 -6.28 -10.25 6.70
N ASP A 74 -7.05 -11.02 7.46
CA ASP A 74 -6.65 -11.51 8.79
C ASP A 74 -5.47 -12.48 8.71
N ALA A 75 -5.41 -13.29 7.65
CA ALA A 75 -4.35 -14.28 7.43
C ALA A 75 -2.97 -13.67 7.10
N VAL A 76 -2.91 -12.40 6.67
CA VAL A 76 -1.63 -11.74 6.31
C VAL A 76 -0.67 -11.77 7.49
N THR A 77 0.54 -12.24 7.25
CA THR A 77 1.58 -12.39 8.28
C THR A 77 2.61 -11.28 8.22
N ARG A 78 3.34 -11.08 9.32
CA ARG A 78 4.45 -10.12 9.36
C ARG A 78 5.58 -10.52 8.40
N ASP A 79 5.80 -11.81 8.24
CA ASP A 79 6.90 -12.34 7.42
C ASP A 79 6.61 -12.09 5.94
N GLU A 80 5.38 -12.34 5.46
CA GLU A 80 4.96 -11.98 4.10
C GLU A 80 5.12 -10.48 3.82
N ILE A 81 4.78 -9.62 4.78
CA ILE A 81 4.96 -8.17 4.63
C ILE A 81 6.45 -7.80 4.61
N ALA A 82 7.28 -8.42 5.45
CA ALA A 82 8.71 -8.15 5.49
C ALA A 82 9.40 -8.60 4.20
N GLU A 83 9.03 -9.76 3.65
CA GLU A 83 9.52 -10.26 2.36
C GLU A 83 9.15 -9.30 1.22
N LEU A 84 7.89 -8.86 1.16
CA LEU A 84 7.45 -7.89 0.15
C LEU A 84 8.11 -6.51 0.34
N ALA A 85 8.29 -6.05 1.58
CA ALA A 85 8.98 -4.79 1.84
C ALA A 85 10.45 -4.85 1.40
N ALA A 86 11.15 -5.92 1.73
CA ALA A 86 12.52 -6.15 1.28
C ALA A 86 12.63 -6.20 -0.25
N GLU A 87 11.64 -6.80 -0.92
CA GLU A 87 11.59 -6.85 -2.37
C GLU A 87 11.27 -5.47 -2.99
N PHE A 88 10.18 -4.82 -2.59
CA PHE A 88 9.63 -3.66 -3.30
C PHE A 88 10.15 -2.32 -2.79
N TYR A 89 10.55 -2.22 -1.53
CA TYR A 89 11.04 -0.98 -0.91
C TYR A 89 12.57 -0.89 -0.82
N ALA A 90 13.29 -1.83 -1.43
CA ALA A 90 14.75 -1.74 -1.58
C ALA A 90 15.16 -0.36 -2.16
N PRO A 91 16.18 0.32 -1.56
CA PRO A 91 16.54 1.70 -1.92
C PRO A 91 16.87 1.95 -3.41
N ALA A 92 17.21 0.90 -4.15
CA ALA A 92 17.54 0.97 -5.57
C ALA A 92 16.32 0.99 -6.51
N ARG A 93 15.10 0.72 -6.02
CA ARG A 93 13.89 0.56 -6.86
C ARG A 93 13.04 1.81 -7.14
N PRO A 94 12.96 2.86 -6.28
CA PRO A 94 11.97 3.90 -6.48
C PRO A 94 12.32 4.84 -7.64
N PHE A 95 11.37 5.02 -8.56
CA PHE A 95 11.39 6.05 -9.59
C PHE A 95 10.73 7.34 -9.08
N VAL A 96 11.42 8.47 -9.18
CA VAL A 96 10.89 9.77 -8.73
C VAL A 96 10.61 10.66 -9.93
N LEU A 97 9.33 10.92 -10.19
CA LEU A 97 8.87 11.93 -11.14
C LEU A 97 8.55 13.23 -10.42
N ARG A 98 9.12 14.35 -10.88
CA ARG A 98 8.82 15.69 -10.36
C ARG A 98 8.19 16.54 -11.46
N LEU A 99 7.00 17.06 -11.18
CA LEU A 99 6.31 18.00 -12.05
C LEU A 99 6.15 19.33 -11.31
N GLY A 100 6.63 20.41 -11.90
CA GLY A 100 6.58 21.74 -11.30
C GLY A 100 7.50 22.72 -12.01
N PRO A 101 7.53 23.99 -11.58
CA PRO A 101 8.42 24.99 -12.15
C PRO A 101 9.88 24.55 -12.04
N ASP A 102 10.60 24.69 -13.15
CA ASP A 102 11.96 24.23 -13.32
C ASP A 102 12.87 24.94 -12.30
N SER A 103 13.26 24.20 -11.27
CA SER A 103 14.07 24.71 -10.16
C SER A 103 15.45 24.06 -10.19
N GLY A 104 16.02 23.89 -11.39
CA GLY A 104 17.47 23.69 -11.64
C GLY A 104 18.15 22.48 -10.98
N ALA A 105 17.46 21.72 -10.14
CA ALA A 105 18.00 20.56 -9.46
C ALA A 105 17.91 19.38 -10.44
N ARG A 106 19.00 19.17 -11.17
CA ARG A 106 19.21 17.95 -11.96
C ARG A 106 19.07 16.72 -11.05
N ALA A 107 18.50 15.68 -11.65
CA ALA A 107 18.19 14.38 -11.08
C ALA A 107 19.33 13.77 -10.26
#